data_AF-A0A2S8BJC0-F1
#
_entry.id   AF-A0A2S8BJC0-F1
#
_cell.length_a   1.000
_cell.length_b   1.000
_cell.length_c   1.000
_cell.angle_alpha   90.00
_cell.angle_beta   90.00
_cell.angle_gamma   90.00
#
_symmetry.space_group_name_H-M   'P 1'
#
loop_
_entity.id
_entity.type
_entity.pdbx_description
1 polymer ?
#
loop_
_entity_poly.entity_id
_entity_poly.type
_entity_poly.pdbx_seq_one_letter_code
_entity_poly.pdbx_strand_id
1 'polypeptide(L)' 'MVGDRYLLCSDGLSDPVSDEAIAEALQIPDLTASADRLIELALRGGGLDNVTVVVADVIDHDDNAVPELDT' A
#
# COMPACT_ATOMS: atom_id res chain seq x y z
N MET A 1 -8.75 9.46 9.13
CA MET A 1 -8.66 10.93 9.28
C MET A 1 -7.65 11.45 8.28
N VAL A 2 -7.63 12.76 8.01
CA VAL A 2 -6.56 13.32 7.17
C VAL A 2 -5.21 12.96 7.79
N GLY A 3 -4.29 12.45 6.95
CA GLY A 3 -3.00 11.91 7.36
C GLY A 3 -2.98 10.41 7.64
N ASP A 4 -4.13 9.73 7.63
CA ASP A 4 -4.16 8.27 7.74
C ASP A 4 -3.75 7.63 6.41
N ARG A 5 -3.16 6.44 6.51
CA ARG A 5 -2.83 5.59 5.38
C ARG A 5 -3.67 4.31 5.43
N TYR A 6 -4.34 4.02 4.33
CA TYR A 6 -5.07 2.77 4.15
C TYR A 6 -4.30 1.80 3.26
N LEU A 7 -4.39 0.52 3.63
CA LEU A 7 -3.96 -0.61 2.82
C LEU A 7 -5.18 -1.48 2.53
N LEU A 8 -5.40 -1.79 1.25
CA LEU A 8 -6.26 -2.87 0.80
C LEU A 8 -5.38 -3.90 0.09
N CYS A 9 -5.53 -5.17 0.42
CA CYS A 9 -4.71 -6.23 -0.18
C CYS A 9 -5.48 -7.55 -0.35
N SER A 10 -4.98 -8.41 -1.22
CA SER A 10 -5.39 -9.82 -1.28
C SER A 10 -4.70 -10.65 -0.19
N ASP A 11 -5.22 -11.85 0.04
CA ASP A 11 -4.62 -12.90 0.87
C ASP A 11 -3.20 -13.26 0.45
N GLY A 12 -2.86 -13.10 -0.84
CA GLY A 12 -1.50 -13.20 -1.35
C GLY A 12 -0.48 -12.31 -0.62
N LEU A 13 -0.89 -11.24 0.07
CA LEU A 13 -0.04 -10.46 0.99
C LEU A 13 -0.22 -10.90 2.45
N SER A 14 -1.45 -10.95 2.95
CA SER A 14 -1.71 -11.08 4.39
C SER A 14 -1.41 -12.46 4.97
N ASP A 15 -1.44 -13.52 4.15
CA ASP A 15 -1.16 -14.87 4.62
C ASP A 15 0.34 -15.12 4.85
N PRO A 16 1.26 -14.74 3.93
CA PRO A 16 2.69 -15.00 4.11
C PRO A 16 3.47 -13.88 4.83
N VAL A 17 2.90 -12.69 5.04
CA VAL A 17 3.59 -11.53 5.63
C VAL A 17 2.94 -11.13 6.94
N SER A 18 3.76 -10.91 7.99
CA SER A 18 3.23 -10.50 9.29
C SER A 18 2.76 -9.05 9.31
N ASP A 19 1.80 -8.75 10.18
CA ASP A 19 1.26 -7.41 10.38
C ASP A 19 2.36 -6.39 10.72
N GLU A 20 3.39 -6.79 11.48
CA GLU A 20 4.52 -5.90 11.81
C GLU A 20 5.34 -5.52 10.57
N ALA A 21 5.62 -6.48 9.69
CA ALA A 21 6.35 -6.22 8.45
C ALA A 21 5.53 -5.37 7.47
N ILE A 22 4.21 -5.60 7.42
CA ILE A 22 3.28 -4.76 6.67
C ILE A 22 3.29 -3.33 7.23
N ALA A 23 3.17 -3.18 8.54
CA ALA A 23 3.18 -1.88 9.20
C ALA A 23 4.49 -1.11 8.95
N GLU A 24 5.64 -1.79 8.98
CA GLU A 24 6.95 -1.21 8.66
C GLU A 24 7.00 -0.72 7.20
N ALA A 25 6.53 -1.53 6.25
CA ALA A 25 6.47 -1.14 4.83
C ALA A 25 5.54 0.06 4.58
N LEU A 26 4.45 0.18 5.35
CA LEU A 26 3.55 1.32 5.29
C LEU A 26 4.15 2.62 5.85
N GLN A 27 5.26 2.57 6.61
CA GLN A 27 5.98 3.77 7.06
C GLN A 27 6.81 4.44 5.94
N ILE A 28 6.99 3.78 4.78
CA ILE A 28 7.72 4.36 3.65
C ILE A 28 6.92 5.55 3.09
N PRO A 29 7.45 6.79 3.06
CA PRO A 29 6.64 7.96 2.70
C PRO A 29 6.05 7.89 1.29
N ASP A 30 6.85 7.46 0.31
CA ASP A 30 6.43 7.32 -1.08
C ASP A 30 5.45 6.14 -1.26
N LEU A 31 4.28 6.41 -1.82
CA LEU A 31 3.20 5.42 -1.98
C LEU A 31 3.61 4.26 -2.89
N THR A 32 4.29 4.56 -3.99
CA THR A 32 4.75 3.55 -4.96
C THR A 32 5.78 2.65 -4.31
N ALA A 33 6.79 3.21 -3.65
CA ALA A 33 7.82 2.45 -2.96
C ALA A 33 7.24 1.63 -1.79
N SER A 34 6.24 2.14 -1.09
CA SER A 34 5.52 1.38 -0.06
C SER A 34 4.80 0.17 -0.66
N ALA A 35 4.06 0.36 -1.75
CA ALA A 35 3.40 -0.72 -2.47
C ALA A 35 4.39 -1.77 -3.00
N ASP A 36 5.47 -1.33 -3.66
CA ASP A 36 6.53 -2.22 -4.17
C ASP A 36 7.15 -3.04 -3.05
N ARG A 37 7.41 -2.43 -1.89
CA ARG A 37 7.96 -3.13 -0.73
C ARG A 37 7.02 -4.23 -0.22
N LEU A 38 5.71 -3.99 -0.20
CA LEU A 38 4.70 -4.98 0.18
C LEU A 38 4.67 -6.16 -0.81
N ILE A 39 4.74 -5.87 -2.11
CA ILE A 39 4.85 -6.91 -3.15
C ILE A 39 6.12 -7.75 -2.97
N GLU A 40 7.27 -7.12 -2.73
CA GLU A 40 8.51 -7.84 -2.48
C GLU A 40 8.44 -8.77 -1.26
N LEU A 41 7.82 -8.32 -0.17
CA LEU A 41 7.63 -9.12 1.04
C LEU A 41 6.78 -10.35 0.75
N ALA A 42 5.65 -10.19 0.05
CA ALA A 42 4.78 -11.30 -0.36
C ALA A 42 5.49 -12.33 -1.24
N LEU A 43 6.24 -11.85 -2.25
CA LEU A 43 6.98 -12.71 -3.17
C LEU A 43 8.10 -13.50 -2.45
N ARG A 44 8.80 -12.87 -1.49
CA ARG A 44 9.83 -13.55 -0.68
C ARG A 44 9.25 -14.53 0.34
N GLY A 45 8.02 -14.30 0.80
CA GLY A 45 7.29 -15.20 1.69
C GLY A 45 6.85 -16.52 1.04
N GLY A 46 7.10 -16.70 -0.27
CA GLY A 46 6.76 -17.91 -0.99
C GLY A 46 5.32 -17.92 -1.51
N GLY A 47 4.71 -16.75 -1.69
CA GLY A 47 3.37 -16.61 -2.25
C GLY A 47 3.23 -17.34 -3.59
N LEU A 48 2.48 -18.43 -3.58
CA LEU A 48 2.10 -19.18 -4.78
C LEU A 48 0.92 -18.53 -5.51
N ASP A 49 0.36 -17.47 -4.93
CA ASP A 49 -0.84 -16.79 -5.41
C ASP A 49 -0.53 -15.39 -5.95
N ASN A 50 -1.48 -14.82 -6.68
CA ASN A 50 -1.43 -13.46 -7.17
C ASN A 50 -1.57 -12.48 -6.00
N VAL A 51 -0.57 -11.62 -5.84
CA VAL A 51 -0.60 -10.54 -4.85
C VAL A 51 -1.14 -9.27 -5.50
N THR A 52 -2.10 -8.62 -4.85
CA THR A 52 -2.61 -7.30 -5.21
C THR A 52 -2.61 -6.40 -3.97
N VAL A 53 -2.13 -5.17 -4.11
CA VAL A 53 -2.11 -4.17 -3.04
C VAL A 53 -2.54 -2.81 -3.57
N VAL A 54 -3.23 -2.05 -2.73
CA VAL A 54 -3.56 -0.64 -2.92
C VAL A 54 -3.19 0.09 -1.65
N VAL A 55 -2.30 1.09 -1.76
CA VAL A 55 -1.94 1.99 -0.68
C VAL A 55 -2.50 3.37 -1.01
N ALA A 56 -3.21 3.98 -0.07
CA ALA A 56 -3.82 5.28 -0.26
C ALA A 56 -3.66 6.16 0.98
N ASP A 57 -3.25 7.40 0.77
CA ASP A 57 -3.21 8.43 1.81
C ASP A 57 -4.51 9.22 1.82
N VAL A 58 -5.06 9.43 3.00
CA VAL A 58 -6.20 10.32 3.20
C VAL A 58 -5.66 11.75 3.26
N ILE A 59 -5.76 12.44 2.14
CA ILE A 59 -5.43 13.86 2.05
C ILE A 59 -6.67 14.73 2.32
N ASP A 60 -6.44 15.98 2.69
CA ASP A 60 -7.54 16.96 2.70
C ASP A 60 -8.00 17.21 1.26
N HIS A 61 -9.31 17.29 1.05
CA HIS A 61 -9.86 17.56 -0.28
C HIS A 61 -10.03 19.06 -0.41
N ASP A 62 -9.14 19.69 -1.16
CA ASP A 62 -9.30 21.10 -1.52
C ASP A 62 -10.30 21.17 -2.68
N ASP A 63 -11.55 21.57 -2.42
CA ASP A 63 -12.67 21.61 -3.39
C ASP A 63 -12.38 22.46 -4.65
N ASN A 64 -11.28 23.21 -4.67
CA ASN A 64 -10.83 24.03 -5.81
C ASN A 64 -9.69 23.40 -6.64
N ALA A 65 -9.18 22.24 -6.27
CA ALA A 65 -8.16 21.53 -7.03
C ALA A 65 -8.83 20.71 -8.15
N VAL A 66 -8.65 21.12 -9.41
CA VAL A 66 -8.92 20.22 -10.54
C VAL A 66 -7.88 19.11 -10.45
N PRO A 67 -8.26 17.82 -10.32
CA PRO A 67 -7.28 16.76 -10.27
C PRO A 67 -6.57 16.71 -11.63
N GLU A 68 -5.27 17.03 -11.66
CA GLU A 68 -4.40 16.58 -12.74
C GLU A 68 -4.40 15.06 -12.68
N LEU A 69 -5.05 14.43 -13.65
CA LEU A 69 -4.87 13.01 -13.90
C LEU A 69 -3.45 12.89 -14.48
N ASP A 70 -2.52 12.40 -13.68
CA ASP A 70 -1.22 11.95 -14.18
C ASP A 70 -1.48 10.86 -15.24
N THR A 71 -1.37 11.25 -16.51
CA THR A 71 -1.39 10.37 -17.69
C THR A 71 0.01 9.97 -18.09
#